data_AF-A0A5Q4ZUZ8-F1
#
_entry.id   AF-A0A5Q4ZUZ8-F1
#
_cell.length_a   1.000
_cell.length_b   1.000
_cell.length_c   1.000
_cell.angle_alpha   90.00
_cell.angle_beta   90.00
_cell.angle_gamma   90.00
#
_symmetry.space_group_name_H-M   'P 1'
#
loop_
_entity.id
_entity.type
_entity.pdbx_description
1 polymer ?
#
loop_
_entity_poly.entity_id
_entity_poly.type
_entity_poly.pdbx_seq_one_letter_code
_entity_poly.pdbx_strand_id
1 'polypeptide(L)'
;MNNTHLIGSLLLGLCSTSVLASVSNVTPSQCQAMTNQNVMSAKAPVQCDRLRNVTFNHYNFEGKTATGKVVVLDAVAPYVDRIFNELYKKGFPIAQAQPIEQFGGDDNKSMDANNTSAFNYRPIAGKSSLSLHAYGVAVDINPLQNPFVEFTSWGTATFKPLKGHEYANRMLQRFGKEDRKGFAEEIISTFTSNGFIYWGGYWDTPIDFQHFQTSRDMAYLMTAMPTKEASKFFTNYVNWVQSCQNNYGSENMNSFKDYSSYLQTELKTTTSLNRLYKANPNAVMQAINKKAQVSKSGCFKS
;
A
#
# COMPACT_ATOMS: atom_id res chain seq x y z
N MET A 1 55.03 30.03 -33.21
CA MET A 1 54.20 29.11 -34.02
C MET A 1 54.41 27.70 -33.51
N ASN A 2 53.32 26.94 -33.42
CA ASN A 2 53.17 25.53 -33.02
C ASN A 2 53.01 25.20 -31.52
N ASN A 3 51.73 25.31 -31.13
CA ASN A 3 51.07 24.62 -30.03
C ASN A 3 51.27 23.10 -30.11
N THR A 4 51.41 22.45 -28.95
CA THR A 4 50.99 21.05 -28.77
C THR A 4 50.37 20.91 -27.38
N HIS A 5 49.04 20.89 -27.34
CA HIS A 5 48.26 20.59 -26.15
C HIS A 5 48.17 19.07 -25.97
N LEU A 6 48.57 18.56 -24.80
CA LEU A 6 48.23 17.21 -24.36
C LEU A 6 46.74 17.15 -24.02
N ILE A 7 45.98 16.38 -24.82
CA ILE A 7 44.57 16.07 -24.54
C ILE A 7 44.55 14.89 -23.57
N GLY A 8 44.23 15.18 -22.31
CA GLY A 8 43.88 14.17 -21.32
C GLY A 8 42.53 13.55 -21.69
N SER A 9 42.52 12.27 -22.06
CA SER A 9 41.30 11.52 -22.34
C SER A 9 40.63 11.14 -21.01
N LEU A 10 39.57 11.87 -20.67
CA LEU A 10 38.67 11.57 -19.58
C LEU A 10 37.83 10.33 -19.97
N LEU A 11 38.16 9.16 -19.42
CA LEU A 11 37.29 7.99 -19.49
C LEU A 11 36.05 8.25 -18.62
N LEU A 12 35.01 8.82 -19.24
CA LEU A 12 33.65 8.81 -18.73
C LEU A 12 33.15 7.36 -18.78
N GLY A 13 33.22 6.69 -17.62
CA GLY A 13 32.52 5.43 -17.40
C GLY A 13 31.02 5.66 -17.59
N LEU A 14 30.49 5.14 -18.69
CA LEU A 14 29.06 5.00 -18.91
C LEU A 14 28.53 3.96 -17.91
N CYS A 15 28.10 4.44 -16.75
CA CYS A 15 27.26 3.64 -15.85
C CYS A 15 25.86 3.59 -16.48
N SER A 16 25.66 2.65 -17.41
CA SER A 16 24.35 2.36 -17.99
C SER A 16 23.52 1.54 -17.00
N THR A 17 22.89 2.19 -16.02
CA THR A 17 21.78 1.59 -15.28
C THR A 17 20.48 1.88 -16.01
N SER A 18 20.21 1.12 -17.07
CA SER A 18 18.84 1.04 -17.61
C SER A 18 17.97 0.28 -16.61
N VAL A 19 17.42 0.99 -15.61
CA VAL A 19 16.40 0.49 -14.70
C VAL A 19 15.06 0.45 -15.46
N LEU A 20 14.81 -0.65 -16.15
CA LEU A 20 13.51 -1.03 -16.71
C LEU A 20 13.11 -2.34 -16.03
N ALA A 21 12.08 -2.47 -15.19
CA ALA A 21 11.05 -1.56 -14.71
C ALA A 21 10.65 -1.96 -13.26
N SER A 22 10.35 -0.98 -12.39
CA SER A 22 9.84 -1.21 -11.02
C SER A 22 8.37 -1.61 -10.98
N VAL A 23 7.63 -1.37 -12.06
CA VAL A 23 6.23 -1.80 -12.23
C VAL A 23 6.10 -2.55 -13.56
N SER A 24 5.52 -3.75 -13.53
CA SER A 24 5.30 -4.57 -14.74
C SER A 24 3.97 -5.31 -14.71
N ASN A 25 3.51 -5.76 -15.88
CA ASN A 25 2.29 -6.56 -15.98
C ASN A 25 2.48 -7.90 -15.27
N VAL A 26 1.40 -8.42 -14.69
CA VAL A 26 1.32 -9.85 -14.34
C VAL A 26 1.32 -10.64 -15.64
N THR A 27 2.29 -11.55 -15.81
CA THR A 27 2.38 -12.37 -17.03
C THR A 27 1.28 -13.43 -17.05
N PRO A 28 0.92 -13.99 -18.22
CA PRO A 28 -0.01 -15.11 -18.28
C PRO A 28 0.42 -16.31 -17.42
N SER A 29 1.72 -16.62 -17.40
CA SER A 29 2.28 -17.69 -16.56
C SER A 29 2.14 -17.41 -15.07
N GLN A 30 2.37 -16.17 -14.63
CA GLN A 30 2.16 -15.78 -13.24
C GLN A 30 0.68 -15.81 -12.88
N CYS A 31 -0.21 -15.31 -13.75
CA CYS A 31 -1.66 -15.37 -13.51
C CYS A 31 -2.15 -16.82 -13.35
N GLN A 32 -1.63 -17.74 -14.15
CA GLN A 32 -1.90 -19.17 -14.02
C GLN A 32 -1.37 -19.71 -12.67
N ALA A 33 -0.15 -19.33 -12.27
CA ALA A 33 0.39 -19.71 -10.97
C ALA A 33 -0.46 -19.18 -9.80
N MET A 34 -0.87 -17.91 -9.84
CA MET A 34 -1.78 -17.32 -8.86
C MET A 34 -3.11 -18.08 -8.78
N THR A 35 -3.67 -18.49 -9.92
CA THR A 35 -4.91 -19.28 -9.97
C THR A 35 -4.72 -20.68 -9.37
N ASN A 36 -3.63 -21.36 -9.74
CA ASN A 36 -3.30 -22.69 -9.23
C ASN A 36 -3.06 -22.70 -7.72
N GLN A 37 -2.57 -21.58 -7.17
CA GLN A 37 -2.30 -21.40 -5.74
C GLN A 37 -3.44 -20.70 -5.00
N ASN A 38 -4.64 -20.59 -5.57
CA ASN A 38 -5.82 -19.95 -4.95
C ASN A 38 -5.65 -18.47 -4.57
N VAL A 39 -4.64 -17.78 -5.11
CA VAL A 39 -4.42 -16.33 -4.94
C VAL A 39 -5.37 -15.52 -5.84
N MET A 40 -5.86 -16.13 -6.91
CA MET A 40 -6.73 -15.53 -7.92
C MET A 40 -7.84 -16.50 -8.32
N SER A 41 -9.00 -15.97 -8.72
CA SER A 41 -10.03 -16.75 -9.41
C SER A 41 -10.86 -15.87 -10.34
N ALA A 42 -11.66 -16.49 -11.21
CA ALA A 42 -12.60 -15.77 -12.07
C ALA A 42 -13.68 -14.97 -11.29
N LYS A 43 -13.85 -15.25 -9.98
CA LYS A 43 -14.75 -14.51 -9.09
C LYS A 43 -14.06 -13.34 -8.38
N ALA A 44 -12.75 -13.17 -8.57
CA ALA A 44 -12.03 -12.05 -7.98
C ALA A 44 -12.55 -10.72 -8.56
N PRO A 45 -12.68 -9.68 -7.72
CA PRO A 45 -13.16 -8.37 -8.18
C PRO A 45 -12.15 -7.67 -9.11
N VAL A 46 -10.91 -8.17 -9.16
CA VAL A 46 -9.83 -7.68 -10.01
C VAL A 46 -9.20 -8.87 -10.69
N GLN A 47 -9.09 -8.83 -12.02
CA GLN A 47 -8.45 -9.87 -12.83
C GLN A 47 -6.99 -9.48 -13.13
N CYS A 48 -6.18 -10.44 -13.58
CA CYS A 48 -4.73 -10.26 -13.74
C CYS A 48 -4.31 -9.11 -14.69
N ASP A 49 -5.13 -8.79 -15.69
CA ASP A 49 -4.92 -7.67 -16.62
C ASP A 49 -4.96 -6.29 -15.93
N ARG A 50 -5.63 -6.21 -14.78
CA ARG A 50 -5.71 -5.05 -13.89
C ARG A 50 -4.70 -5.08 -12.74
N LEU A 51 -3.90 -6.15 -12.62
CA LEU A 51 -2.85 -6.27 -11.60
C LEU A 51 -1.46 -5.97 -12.16
N ARG A 52 -0.59 -5.44 -11.31
CA ARG A 52 0.80 -5.14 -11.63
C ARG A 52 1.72 -5.70 -10.55
N ASN A 53 2.86 -6.22 -10.99
CA ASN A 53 3.99 -6.46 -10.11
C ASN A 53 4.65 -5.13 -9.79
N VAL A 54 4.98 -4.89 -8.53
CA VAL A 54 5.87 -3.84 -8.08
C VAL A 54 7.13 -4.52 -7.54
N THR A 55 8.27 -4.33 -8.20
CA THR A 55 9.57 -4.90 -7.83
C THR A 55 10.48 -3.79 -7.32
N PHE A 56 11.03 -3.97 -6.12
CA PHE A 56 11.76 -2.92 -5.41
C PHE A 56 12.94 -3.50 -4.62
N ASN A 57 13.93 -2.66 -4.33
CA ASN A 57 14.99 -3.01 -3.38
C ASN A 57 14.58 -2.63 -1.97
N HIS A 58 14.99 -3.42 -0.98
CA HIS A 58 14.83 -3.12 0.44
C HIS A 58 16.08 -3.55 1.21
N TYR A 59 16.27 -3.00 2.41
CA TYR A 59 17.22 -3.57 3.36
C TYR A 59 16.49 -4.65 4.18
N ASN A 60 17.17 -5.76 4.46
CA ASN A 60 16.69 -6.73 5.44
C ASN A 60 17.10 -6.32 6.86
N PHE A 61 16.73 -7.11 7.87
CA PHE A 61 17.04 -6.79 9.27
C PHE A 61 18.54 -6.87 9.59
N GLU A 62 19.34 -7.57 8.78
CA GLU A 62 20.80 -7.56 8.84
C GLU A 62 21.44 -6.37 8.08
N GLY A 63 20.63 -5.48 7.50
CA GLY A 63 21.11 -4.32 6.74
C GLY A 63 21.62 -4.63 5.33
N LYS A 64 21.38 -5.85 4.81
CA LYS A 64 21.74 -6.25 3.45
C LYS A 64 20.63 -5.88 2.47
N THR A 65 21.01 -5.41 1.28
CA THR A 65 20.05 -5.16 0.20
C THR A 65 19.51 -6.48 -0.35
N ALA A 66 18.19 -6.55 -0.51
CA ALA A 66 17.47 -7.64 -1.17
C ALA A 66 16.42 -7.06 -2.13
N THR A 67 15.89 -7.90 -3.01
CA THR A 67 14.81 -7.52 -3.94
C THR A 67 13.50 -8.13 -3.47
N GLY A 68 12.50 -7.27 -3.32
CA GLY A 68 11.13 -7.62 -2.98
C GLY A 68 10.19 -7.47 -4.17
N LYS A 69 9.06 -8.16 -4.11
CA LYS A 69 7.98 -8.05 -5.09
C LYS A 69 6.62 -8.18 -4.43
N VAL A 70 5.71 -7.27 -4.78
CA VAL A 70 4.29 -7.34 -4.42
C VAL A 70 3.41 -7.22 -5.67
N VAL A 71 2.17 -7.71 -5.59
CA VAL A 71 1.16 -7.57 -6.65
C VAL A 71 0.06 -6.65 -6.17
N VAL A 72 -0.28 -5.63 -6.95
CA VAL A 72 -1.28 -4.60 -6.59
C VAL A 72 -2.12 -4.17 -7.79
N LEU A 73 -3.21 -3.45 -7.55
CA LEU A 73 -4.05 -2.85 -8.59
C LEU A 73 -3.23 -1.84 -9.41
N ASP A 74 -3.46 -1.83 -10.73
CA ASP A 74 -2.78 -0.94 -11.67
C ASP A 74 -2.81 0.55 -11.30
N ALA A 75 -3.95 1.02 -10.77
CA ALA A 75 -4.14 2.40 -10.33
C ALA A 75 -3.23 2.81 -9.17
N VAL A 76 -2.88 1.88 -8.27
CA VAL A 76 -2.07 2.17 -7.07
C VAL A 76 -0.60 1.81 -7.24
N ALA A 77 -0.25 0.99 -8.25
CA ALA A 77 1.09 0.47 -8.45
C ALA A 77 2.22 1.54 -8.46
N PRO A 78 2.06 2.72 -9.11
CA PRO A 78 3.10 3.76 -9.07
C PRO A 78 3.35 4.34 -7.67
N TYR A 79 2.34 4.33 -6.80
CA TYR A 79 2.43 4.85 -5.44
C TYR A 79 2.97 3.82 -4.46
N VAL A 80 2.66 2.54 -4.69
CA VAL A 80 3.28 1.43 -3.96
C VAL A 80 4.78 1.35 -4.28
N ASP A 81 5.18 1.55 -5.54
CA ASP A 81 6.59 1.69 -5.92
C ASP A 81 7.26 2.87 -5.19
N ARG A 82 6.57 4.02 -5.12
CA ARG A 82 7.09 5.18 -4.36
C ARG A 82 7.27 4.87 -2.88
N ILE A 83 6.29 4.21 -2.25
CA ILE A 83 6.36 3.79 -0.84
C ILE A 83 7.64 2.99 -0.62
N PHE A 84 7.84 1.89 -1.35
CA PHE A 84 9.00 1.03 -1.11
C PHE A 84 10.33 1.72 -1.43
N ASN A 85 10.38 2.59 -2.44
CA ASN A 85 11.56 3.41 -2.71
C ASN A 85 11.86 4.40 -1.56
N GLU A 86 10.85 5.01 -0.95
CA GLU A 86 11.02 5.86 0.24
C GLU A 86 11.49 5.07 1.45
N LEU A 87 10.92 3.87 1.68
CA LEU A 87 11.34 2.99 2.76
C LEU A 87 12.81 2.57 2.60
N TYR A 88 13.22 2.23 1.38
CA TYR A 88 14.62 1.91 1.08
C TYR A 88 15.55 3.09 1.39
N LYS A 89 15.20 4.31 0.96
CA LYS A 89 15.97 5.53 1.25
C LYS A 89 16.04 5.84 2.74
N LYS A 90 14.99 5.52 3.51
CA LYS A 90 14.94 5.68 4.97
C LYS A 90 15.69 4.59 5.73
N GLY A 91 16.17 3.54 5.05
CA GLY A 91 16.79 2.40 5.72
C GLY A 91 15.80 1.55 6.54
N PHE A 92 14.50 1.64 6.26
CA PHE A 92 13.49 0.85 6.96
C PHE A 92 13.66 -0.64 6.59
N PRO A 93 13.84 -1.54 7.57
CA PRO A 93 14.07 -2.94 7.27
C PRO A 93 12.76 -3.63 6.88
N ILE A 94 12.81 -4.41 5.81
CA ILE A 94 11.76 -5.34 5.39
C ILE A 94 12.36 -6.74 5.42
N ALA A 95 11.75 -7.69 6.11
CA ALA A 95 12.32 -9.04 6.23
C ALA A 95 12.39 -9.74 4.88
N GLN A 96 11.26 -9.78 4.18
CA GLN A 96 11.16 -10.18 2.78
C GLN A 96 9.84 -9.65 2.19
N ALA A 97 9.75 -9.63 0.86
CA ALA A 97 8.50 -9.39 0.16
C ALA A 97 8.42 -10.29 -1.08
N GLN A 98 7.52 -11.27 -1.05
CA GLN A 98 7.28 -12.22 -2.11
C GLN A 98 5.78 -12.31 -2.41
N PRO A 99 5.38 -12.50 -3.68
CA PRO A 99 3.99 -12.75 -4.03
C PRO A 99 3.41 -13.95 -3.30
N ILE A 100 2.13 -13.87 -2.91
CA ILE A 100 1.49 -14.88 -2.05
C ILE A 100 1.43 -16.28 -2.70
N GLU A 101 1.53 -16.38 -4.04
CA GLU A 101 1.59 -17.67 -4.71
C GLU A 101 2.83 -18.50 -4.31
N GLN A 102 3.89 -17.87 -3.78
CA GLN A 102 5.06 -18.56 -3.21
C GLN A 102 4.75 -19.30 -1.89
N PHE A 103 3.65 -18.93 -1.23
CA PHE A 103 3.16 -19.55 0.00
C PHE A 103 1.91 -20.39 -0.23
N GLY A 104 1.59 -20.67 -1.50
CA GLY A 104 0.44 -21.48 -1.89
C GLY A 104 -0.92 -20.83 -1.59
N GLY A 105 -1.01 -19.50 -1.62
CA GLY A 105 -2.24 -18.78 -1.27
C GLY A 105 -2.46 -18.58 0.23
N ASP A 106 -1.64 -19.21 1.07
CA ASP A 106 -1.85 -19.28 2.50
C ASP A 106 -1.29 -18.03 3.20
N ASP A 107 -2.22 -17.19 3.64
CA ASP A 107 -1.96 -15.95 4.37
C ASP A 107 -1.19 -16.19 5.69
N ASN A 108 -1.50 -17.28 6.40
CA ASN A 108 -0.81 -17.60 7.66
C ASN A 108 0.63 -18.02 7.40
N LYS A 109 0.88 -18.84 6.36
CA LYS A 109 2.27 -19.21 5.99
C LYS A 109 3.09 -17.99 5.57
N SER A 110 2.48 -17.07 4.83
CA SER A 110 3.11 -15.79 4.48
C SER A 110 3.45 -14.97 5.73
N MET A 111 2.50 -14.82 6.67
CA MET A 111 2.73 -14.11 7.93
C MET A 111 3.79 -14.78 8.82
N ASP A 112 3.76 -16.10 8.96
CA ASP A 112 4.75 -16.87 9.73
C ASP A 112 6.16 -16.75 9.15
N ALA A 113 6.27 -16.57 7.84
CA ALA A 113 7.52 -16.27 7.15
C ALA A 113 7.96 -14.79 7.27
N ASN A 114 7.20 -13.95 7.99
CA ASN A 114 7.41 -12.51 8.09
C ASN A 114 7.41 -11.81 6.71
N ASN A 115 6.55 -12.27 5.80
CA ASN A 115 6.48 -11.76 4.43
C ASN A 115 5.62 -10.51 4.33
N THR A 116 6.20 -9.42 3.83
CA THR A 116 5.47 -8.25 3.37
C THR A 116 4.69 -8.60 2.11
N SER A 117 3.39 -8.32 2.09
CA SER A 117 2.49 -8.82 1.04
C SER A 117 1.41 -7.82 0.64
N ALA A 118 0.71 -8.10 -0.46
CA ALA A 118 -0.37 -7.26 -0.97
C ALA A 118 -1.50 -8.12 -1.54
N PHE A 119 -1.68 -8.22 -2.85
CA PHE A 119 -2.83 -8.92 -3.43
C PHE A 119 -2.96 -10.39 -2.99
N ASN A 120 -4.14 -10.74 -2.48
CA ASN A 120 -4.58 -12.11 -2.20
C ASN A 120 -6.11 -12.15 -2.27
N TYR A 121 -6.68 -12.90 -3.22
CA TYR A 121 -8.14 -13.06 -3.33
C TYR A 121 -8.66 -13.98 -2.22
N ARG A 122 -9.08 -13.37 -1.10
CA ARG A 122 -9.68 -14.09 0.02
C ARG A 122 -10.76 -13.29 0.76
N PRO A 123 -11.70 -13.98 1.43
CA PRO A 123 -12.52 -13.33 2.44
C PRO A 123 -11.67 -12.77 3.59
N ILE A 124 -12.23 -11.82 4.33
CA ILE A 124 -11.70 -11.42 5.64
C ILE A 124 -11.84 -12.64 6.57
N ALA A 125 -10.85 -12.89 7.43
CA ALA A 125 -10.88 -14.01 8.35
C ALA A 125 -12.19 -14.00 9.18
N GLY A 126 -12.90 -15.13 9.17
CA GLY A 126 -14.17 -15.29 9.89
C GLY A 126 -15.36 -14.48 9.34
N LYS A 127 -15.25 -13.82 8.18
CA LYS A 127 -16.33 -13.02 7.57
C LYS A 127 -16.59 -13.44 6.12
N SER A 128 -17.79 -13.19 5.64
CA SER A 128 -18.16 -13.40 4.23
C SER A 128 -17.69 -12.27 3.30
N SER A 129 -17.35 -11.10 3.85
CA SER A 129 -16.88 -9.96 3.07
C SER A 129 -15.42 -10.14 2.64
N LEU A 130 -15.09 -9.68 1.43
CA LEU A 130 -13.73 -9.73 0.90
C LEU A 130 -12.80 -8.75 1.61
N SER A 131 -11.57 -9.21 1.85
CA SER A 131 -10.44 -8.39 2.30
C SER A 131 -10.10 -7.32 1.26
N LEU A 132 -9.55 -6.17 1.66
CA LEU A 132 -9.06 -5.19 0.67
C LEU A 132 -7.80 -5.67 -0.08
N HIS A 133 -7.11 -6.70 0.43
CA HIS A 133 -6.10 -7.44 -0.34
C HIS A 133 -6.68 -8.04 -1.63
N ALA A 134 -7.95 -8.46 -1.63
CA ALA A 134 -8.61 -9.02 -2.81
C ALA A 134 -8.84 -7.98 -3.94
N TYR A 135 -8.67 -6.69 -3.64
CA TYR A 135 -8.81 -5.59 -4.58
C TYR A 135 -7.45 -5.02 -5.01
N GLY A 136 -6.34 -5.51 -4.45
CA GLY A 136 -4.98 -5.04 -4.76
C GLY A 136 -4.69 -3.63 -4.24
N VAL A 137 -5.39 -3.19 -3.19
CA VAL A 137 -5.28 -1.83 -2.61
C VAL A 137 -4.96 -1.84 -1.13
N ALA A 138 -4.36 -2.94 -0.67
CA ALA A 138 -3.86 -3.12 0.68
C ALA A 138 -2.45 -3.73 0.65
N VAL A 139 -1.65 -3.39 1.66
CA VAL A 139 -0.28 -3.87 1.86
C VAL A 139 -0.10 -4.20 3.34
N ASP A 140 0.43 -5.38 3.62
CA ASP A 140 0.86 -5.81 4.96
C ASP A 140 2.39 -5.75 5.05
N ILE A 141 2.94 -5.11 6.09
CA ILE A 141 4.38 -4.91 6.28
C ILE A 141 4.89 -5.66 7.51
N ASN A 142 5.92 -6.51 7.31
CA ASN A 142 6.62 -7.24 8.37
C ASN A 142 5.68 -7.84 9.46
N PRO A 143 4.84 -8.83 9.13
CA PRO A 143 3.82 -9.37 10.04
C PRO A 143 4.34 -9.77 11.43
N LEU A 144 5.59 -10.19 11.56
CA LEU A 144 6.19 -10.53 12.86
C LEU A 144 6.37 -9.30 13.74
N GLN A 145 6.90 -8.20 13.20
CA GLN A 145 7.07 -6.94 13.92
C GLN A 145 5.73 -6.23 14.11
N ASN A 146 4.79 -6.43 13.19
CA ASN A 146 3.51 -5.75 13.13
C ASN A 146 2.35 -6.76 13.12
N PRO A 147 2.12 -7.45 14.24
CA PRO A 147 1.16 -8.56 14.27
C PRO A 147 -0.29 -8.07 14.12
N PHE A 148 -1.11 -8.97 13.62
CA PHE A 148 -2.55 -8.91 13.80
C PHE A 148 -2.91 -9.43 15.19
N VAL A 149 -3.69 -8.65 15.95
CA VAL A 149 -4.04 -8.89 17.35
C VAL A 149 -5.55 -8.95 17.52
N GLU A 150 -6.03 -10.09 17.99
CA GLU A 150 -7.42 -10.31 18.39
C GLU A 150 -7.52 -10.47 19.90
N PHE A 151 -8.70 -10.22 20.45
CA PHE A 151 -9.00 -10.48 21.85
C PHE A 151 -10.13 -11.48 21.96
N THR A 152 -9.94 -12.52 22.76
CA THR A 152 -11.02 -13.46 23.10
C THR A 152 -12.08 -12.78 23.97
N SER A 153 -13.25 -13.41 24.14
CA SER A 153 -14.30 -12.93 25.05
C SER A 153 -13.87 -12.80 26.51
N TRP A 154 -12.75 -13.42 26.89
CA TRP A 154 -12.15 -13.35 28.23
C TRP A 154 -11.05 -12.29 28.35
N GLY A 155 -10.83 -11.48 27.30
CA GLY A 155 -9.80 -10.44 27.29
C GLY A 155 -8.38 -10.94 26.98
N THR A 156 -8.19 -12.24 26.71
CA THR A 156 -6.88 -12.77 26.30
C THR A 156 -6.54 -12.34 24.88
N ALA A 157 -5.37 -11.73 24.69
CA ALA A 157 -4.85 -11.37 23.37
C ALA A 157 -4.30 -12.59 22.62
N THR A 158 -4.62 -12.69 21.34
CA THR A 158 -4.08 -13.69 20.40
C THR A 158 -3.41 -12.98 19.23
N PHE A 159 -2.26 -13.50 18.79
CA PHE A 159 -1.39 -12.87 17.80
C PHE A 159 -1.25 -13.72 16.54
N LYS A 160 -1.24 -13.06 15.38
CA LYS A 160 -0.89 -13.67 14.09
C LYS A 160 0.22 -12.82 13.42
N PRO A 161 1.39 -13.40 13.12
CA PRO A 161 1.84 -14.74 13.53
C PRO A 161 1.98 -14.85 15.07
N LEU A 162 1.95 -16.06 15.62
CA LEU A 162 1.99 -16.26 17.08
C LEU A 162 3.22 -15.60 17.74
N LYS A 163 4.38 -15.69 17.09
CA LYS A 163 5.63 -15.06 17.56
C LYS A 163 5.56 -13.53 17.62
N GLY A 164 4.58 -12.92 16.95
CA GLY A 164 4.36 -11.48 16.99
C GLY A 164 4.03 -10.94 18.39
N HIS A 165 3.65 -11.79 19.35
CA HIS A 165 3.46 -11.39 20.75
C HIS A 165 4.72 -10.74 21.36
N GLU A 166 5.93 -11.08 20.89
CA GLU A 166 7.18 -10.44 21.33
C GLU A 166 7.22 -8.94 21.01
N TYR A 167 6.44 -8.51 20.00
CA TYR A 167 6.32 -7.13 19.52
C TYR A 167 5.06 -6.43 20.02
N ALA A 168 4.34 -7.01 21.00
CA ALA A 168 3.18 -6.38 21.63
C ALA A 168 3.51 -5.05 22.33
N ASN A 169 4.69 -4.96 22.95
CA ASN A 169 5.22 -3.68 23.42
C ASN A 169 5.71 -2.86 22.21
N ARG A 170 4.97 -1.78 21.90
CA ARG A 170 5.20 -0.91 20.74
C ARG A 170 6.33 0.13 20.91
N MET A 171 7.01 0.16 22.05
CA MET A 171 8.13 1.09 22.27
C MET A 171 9.37 0.67 21.48
N LEU A 172 9.86 1.57 20.63
CA LEU A 172 11.10 1.39 19.86
C LEU A 172 12.32 1.34 20.79
N GLN A 173 12.40 2.31 21.70
CA GLN A 173 13.48 2.44 22.67
C GLN A 173 12.99 1.96 24.04
N ARG A 174 13.70 0.99 24.61
CA ARG A 174 13.37 0.39 25.90
C ARG A 174 14.61 0.36 26.77
N PHE A 175 14.47 0.73 28.03
CA PHE A 175 15.59 0.79 28.97
C PHE A 175 16.36 -0.55 29.01
N GLY A 176 17.68 -0.49 28.77
CA GLY A 176 18.57 -1.65 28.82
C GLY A 176 18.38 -2.66 27.68
N LYS A 177 17.70 -2.31 26.59
CA LYS A 177 17.48 -3.19 25.43
C LYS A 177 17.89 -2.49 24.13
N GLU A 178 18.22 -3.29 23.13
CA GLU A 178 18.47 -2.77 21.78
C GLU A 178 17.21 -2.13 21.20
N ASP A 179 17.45 -1.08 20.41
CA ASP A 179 16.43 -0.37 19.66
C ASP A 179 15.74 -1.32 18.68
N ARG A 180 14.42 -1.35 18.75
CA ARG A 180 13.61 -2.11 17.80
C ARG A 180 13.46 -1.33 16.49
N LYS A 181 13.27 -2.07 15.40
CA LYS A 181 13.10 -1.54 14.04
C LYS A 181 12.00 -2.30 13.32
N GLY A 182 11.52 -1.72 12.22
CA GLY A 182 10.56 -2.39 11.33
C GLY A 182 9.10 -2.24 11.78
N PHE A 183 8.83 -1.27 12.66
CA PHE A 183 7.51 -1.01 13.21
C PHE A 183 6.71 -0.15 12.24
N ALA A 184 5.45 -0.52 12.00
CA ALA A 184 4.56 0.17 11.06
C ALA A 184 4.34 1.65 11.44
N GLU A 185 4.42 1.98 12.74
CA GLU A 185 4.34 3.34 13.28
C GLU A 185 5.37 4.29 12.64
N GLU A 186 6.56 3.79 12.28
CA GLU A 186 7.63 4.58 11.67
C GLU A 186 7.32 5.00 10.22
N ILE A 187 6.36 4.31 9.58
CA ILE A 187 6.10 4.42 8.14
C ILE A 187 4.67 4.87 7.79
N ILE A 188 3.83 5.14 8.79
CA ILE A 188 2.45 5.62 8.59
C ILE A 188 2.42 6.85 7.67
N SER A 189 3.33 7.80 7.87
CA SER A 189 3.40 9.02 7.06
C SER A 189 3.72 8.73 5.59
N THR A 190 4.65 7.80 5.32
CA THR A 190 5.00 7.38 3.96
C THR A 190 3.81 6.72 3.25
N PHE A 191 3.07 5.84 3.93
CA PHE A 191 1.87 5.23 3.37
C PHE A 191 0.76 6.27 3.13
N THR A 192 0.52 7.15 4.12
CA THR A 192 -0.49 8.20 4.04
C THR A 192 -0.23 9.14 2.87
N SER A 193 1.00 9.65 2.72
CA SER A 193 1.37 10.56 1.62
C SER A 193 1.33 9.90 0.23
N ASN A 194 1.10 8.59 0.18
CA ASN A 194 0.93 7.79 -1.03
C ASN A 194 -0.49 7.21 -1.17
N GLY A 195 -1.46 7.71 -0.41
CA GLY A 195 -2.88 7.38 -0.55
C GLY A 195 -3.35 6.18 0.29
N PHE A 196 -2.53 5.65 1.18
CA PHE A 196 -2.92 4.59 2.10
C PHE A 196 -3.13 5.20 3.49
N ILE A 197 -4.21 5.97 3.64
CA ILE A 197 -4.50 6.74 4.86
C ILE A 197 -5.12 5.91 5.99
N TYR A 198 -5.55 4.68 5.70
CA TYR A 198 -6.10 3.77 6.69
C TYR A 198 -5.04 2.77 7.11
N TRP A 199 -4.69 2.81 8.40
CA TRP A 199 -3.79 1.86 9.02
C TRP A 199 -4.54 1.03 10.07
N GLY A 200 -4.38 -0.28 10.03
CA GLY A 200 -5.08 -1.21 10.91
C GLY A 200 -4.67 -1.12 12.39
N GLY A 201 -3.53 -0.51 12.69
CA GLY A 201 -3.12 -0.20 14.07
C GLY A 201 -3.99 0.86 14.76
N TYR A 202 -4.86 1.56 14.03
CA TYR A 202 -5.85 2.49 14.61
C TYR A 202 -7.20 1.84 14.96
N TRP A 203 -7.40 0.55 14.70
CA TRP A 203 -8.65 -0.14 15.01
C TRP A 203 -8.69 -0.58 16.48
N ASP A 204 -9.90 -0.65 17.06
CA ASP A 204 -10.09 -1.13 18.43
C ASP A 204 -9.94 -2.66 18.52
N THR A 205 -10.61 -3.39 17.61
CA THR A 205 -10.48 -4.84 17.50
C THR A 205 -10.99 -5.35 16.13
N PRO A 206 -10.29 -6.29 15.48
CA PRO A 206 -8.88 -6.64 15.75
C PRO A 206 -7.97 -5.43 15.49
N ILE A 207 -6.81 -5.40 16.15
CA ILE A 207 -5.75 -4.43 15.86
C ILE A 207 -4.84 -5.05 14.81
N ASP A 208 -4.67 -4.42 13.66
CA ASP A 208 -3.91 -5.01 12.54
C ASP A 208 -2.70 -4.14 12.18
N PHE A 209 -1.61 -4.27 12.96
CA PHE A 209 -0.46 -3.35 12.85
C PHE A 209 0.23 -3.42 11.49
N GLN A 210 0.20 -4.56 10.80
CA GLN A 210 0.82 -4.73 9.48
C GLN A 210 0.08 -3.96 8.39
N HIS A 211 -1.21 -3.68 8.58
CA HIS A 211 -2.13 -3.46 7.48
C HIS A 211 -2.32 -2.00 7.10
N PHE A 212 -2.04 -1.68 5.84
CA PHE A 212 -2.31 -0.39 5.22
C PHE A 212 -3.25 -0.55 4.03
N GLN A 213 -4.27 0.31 3.92
CA GLN A 213 -5.25 0.21 2.83
C GLN A 213 -5.81 1.57 2.38
N THR A 214 -6.44 1.58 1.21
CA THR A 214 -7.39 2.64 0.82
C THR A 214 -8.73 2.46 1.53
N SER A 215 -9.70 3.37 1.32
CA SER A 215 -11.07 3.08 1.74
C SER A 215 -11.71 2.01 0.87
N ARG A 216 -12.75 1.36 1.41
CA ARG A 216 -13.51 0.33 0.71
C ARG A 216 -14.31 0.88 -0.48
N ASP A 217 -14.85 2.10 -0.36
CA ASP A 217 -15.57 2.75 -1.48
C ASP A 217 -14.62 3.04 -2.64
N MET A 218 -13.39 3.49 -2.35
CA MET A 218 -12.34 3.65 -3.36
C MET A 218 -11.95 2.34 -4.03
N ALA A 219 -11.79 1.27 -3.25
CA ALA A 219 -11.51 -0.06 -3.78
C ALA A 219 -12.60 -0.49 -4.78
N TYR A 220 -13.87 -0.29 -4.42
CA TYR A 220 -14.98 -0.65 -5.30
C TYR A 220 -15.07 0.26 -6.53
N LEU A 221 -14.81 1.55 -6.37
CA LEU A 221 -14.81 2.53 -7.46
C LEU A 221 -13.72 2.22 -8.50
N MET A 222 -12.47 2.05 -8.06
CA MET A 222 -11.32 1.83 -8.96
C MET A 222 -11.39 0.50 -9.71
N THR A 223 -12.05 -0.50 -9.12
CA THR A 223 -12.26 -1.81 -9.76
C THR A 223 -13.43 -1.80 -10.74
N ALA A 224 -14.40 -0.91 -10.56
CA ALA A 224 -15.46 -0.66 -11.54
C ALA A 224 -15.02 0.24 -12.73
N MET A 225 -13.97 1.03 -12.54
CA MET A 225 -13.44 1.96 -13.54
C MET A 225 -12.47 1.29 -14.53
N PRO A 226 -12.40 1.77 -15.80
CA PRO A 226 -11.27 1.49 -16.68
C PRO A 226 -9.95 1.97 -16.05
N THR A 227 -8.83 1.30 -16.34
CA THR A 227 -7.49 1.61 -15.81
C THR A 227 -7.16 3.09 -15.82
N LYS A 228 -7.39 3.78 -16.95
CA LYS A 228 -7.04 5.20 -17.10
C LYS A 228 -7.82 6.11 -16.15
N GLU A 229 -9.11 5.81 -15.91
CA GLU A 229 -9.95 6.57 -15.00
C GLU A 229 -9.58 6.29 -13.55
N ALA A 230 -9.36 5.01 -13.19
CA ALA A 230 -8.91 4.59 -11.87
C ALA A 230 -7.56 5.23 -11.50
N SER A 231 -6.58 5.19 -12.41
CA SER A 231 -5.29 5.85 -12.21
C SER A 231 -5.44 7.36 -12.03
N LYS A 232 -6.26 8.03 -12.85
CA LYS A 232 -6.51 9.47 -12.69
C LYS A 232 -7.15 9.81 -11.35
N PHE A 233 -8.15 9.03 -10.95
CA PHE A 233 -8.81 9.18 -9.65
C PHE A 233 -7.79 9.07 -8.51
N PHE A 234 -6.99 8.00 -8.49
CA PHE A 234 -6.03 7.77 -7.42
C PHE A 234 -4.91 8.81 -7.43
N THR A 235 -4.46 9.28 -8.60
CA THR A 235 -3.51 10.40 -8.69
C THR A 235 -4.05 11.69 -8.11
N ASN A 236 -5.29 12.05 -8.43
CA ASN A 236 -5.92 13.25 -7.88
C ASN A 236 -6.07 13.15 -6.36
N TYR A 237 -6.43 11.96 -5.87
CA TYR A 237 -6.49 11.68 -4.45
C TYR A 237 -5.14 11.87 -3.76
N VAL A 238 -4.07 11.23 -4.24
CA VAL A 238 -2.74 11.36 -3.62
C VAL A 238 -2.26 12.82 -3.63
N ASN A 239 -2.44 13.53 -4.74
CA ASN A 239 -2.09 14.96 -4.82
C ASN A 239 -2.86 15.80 -3.79
N TRP A 240 -4.14 15.47 -3.57
CA TRP A 240 -4.97 16.15 -2.58
C TRP A 240 -4.50 15.85 -1.15
N VAL A 241 -4.21 14.58 -0.82
CA VAL A 241 -3.67 14.18 0.49
C VAL A 241 -2.36 14.91 0.79
N GLN A 242 -1.41 14.89 -0.16
CA GLN A 242 -0.14 15.59 -0.03
C GLN A 242 -0.33 17.09 0.17
N SER A 243 -1.26 17.69 -0.58
CA SER A 243 -1.57 19.11 -0.42
C SER A 243 -2.17 19.42 0.96
N CYS A 244 -3.07 18.59 1.48
CA CYS A 244 -3.59 18.75 2.82
C CYS A 244 -2.49 18.65 3.89
N GLN A 245 -1.62 17.64 3.80
CA GLN A 245 -0.51 17.45 4.74
C GLN A 245 0.49 18.61 4.69
N ASN A 246 0.84 19.09 3.50
CA ASN A 246 1.78 20.19 3.32
C ASN A 246 1.23 21.53 3.85
N ASN A 247 -0.07 21.77 3.74
CA ASN A 247 -0.68 23.04 4.18
C ASN A 247 -1.07 23.05 5.67
N TYR A 248 -1.39 21.89 6.25
CA TYR A 248 -2.04 21.82 7.57
C TYR A 248 -1.42 20.81 8.54
N GLY A 249 -0.33 20.14 8.15
CA GLY A 249 0.35 19.13 8.95
C GLY A 249 -0.32 17.76 8.92
N SER A 250 0.34 16.79 9.59
CA SER A 250 -0.11 15.39 9.66
C SER A 250 -0.63 14.98 11.05
N GLU A 251 -0.72 15.92 11.98
CA GLU A 251 -1.01 15.65 13.40
C GLU A 251 -2.49 15.31 13.68
N ASN A 252 -3.39 15.63 12.74
CA ASN A 252 -4.85 15.46 12.90
C ASN A 252 -5.42 14.33 12.04
N MET A 253 -4.77 13.18 12.00
CA MET A 253 -5.25 12.05 11.17
C MET A 253 -6.64 11.54 11.63
N ASN A 254 -6.95 11.69 12.92
CA ASN A 254 -8.26 11.36 13.50
C ASN A 254 -9.43 12.17 12.90
N SER A 255 -9.17 13.40 12.45
CA SER A 255 -10.18 14.26 11.81
C SER A 255 -9.99 14.37 10.29
N PHE A 256 -8.97 13.75 9.71
CA PHE A 256 -8.70 13.78 8.28
C PHE A 256 -9.88 13.22 7.48
N LYS A 257 -10.27 13.92 6.42
CA LYS A 257 -11.35 13.50 5.52
C LYS A 257 -10.79 12.60 4.43
N ASP A 258 -11.48 11.50 4.16
CA ASP A 258 -11.22 10.73 2.94
C ASP A 258 -11.66 11.56 1.72
N TYR A 259 -10.90 11.48 0.63
CA TYR A 259 -11.21 12.13 -0.63
C TYR A 259 -12.53 11.64 -1.24
N SER A 260 -12.92 10.39 -0.93
CA SER A 260 -14.25 9.90 -1.25
C SER A 260 -15.35 10.79 -0.63
N SER A 261 -15.17 11.20 0.62
CA SER A 261 -16.07 12.11 1.35
C SER A 261 -15.99 13.55 0.83
N TYR A 262 -14.81 13.99 0.37
CA TYR A 262 -14.66 15.27 -0.33
C TYR A 262 -15.52 15.30 -1.61
N LEU A 263 -15.37 14.30 -2.49
CA LEU A 263 -16.16 14.23 -3.73
C LEU A 263 -17.65 14.06 -3.49
N GLN A 264 -18.07 13.35 -2.44
CA GLN A 264 -19.47 13.27 -2.01
C GLN A 264 -20.03 14.64 -1.65
N THR A 265 -19.24 15.48 -0.98
CA THR A 265 -19.60 16.86 -0.64
C THR A 265 -19.78 17.69 -1.92
N GLU A 266 -18.83 17.61 -2.86
CA GLU A 266 -18.91 18.30 -4.16
C GLU A 266 -20.11 17.85 -5.00
N LEU A 267 -20.46 16.56 -4.95
CA LEU A 267 -21.60 15.96 -5.63
C LEU A 267 -22.93 16.12 -4.87
N LYS A 268 -22.93 16.77 -3.70
CA LYS A 268 -24.10 16.98 -2.82
C LYS A 268 -24.86 15.68 -2.53
N THR A 269 -24.13 14.65 -2.13
CA THR A 269 -24.67 13.30 -1.96
C THR A 269 -24.06 12.59 -0.76
N THR A 270 -24.82 11.70 -0.15
CA THR A 270 -24.34 10.74 0.86
C THR A 270 -24.13 9.35 0.28
N THR A 271 -24.40 9.18 -1.03
CA THR A 271 -24.23 7.90 -1.72
C THR A 271 -22.75 7.64 -1.95
N SER A 272 -22.32 6.41 -1.69
CA SER A 272 -20.97 5.91 -2.02
C SER A 272 -20.62 6.20 -3.49
N LEU A 273 -19.41 6.67 -3.77
CA LEU A 273 -18.97 7.03 -5.11
C LEU A 273 -19.07 5.87 -6.08
N ASN A 274 -18.79 4.63 -5.64
CA ASN A 274 -18.97 3.45 -6.49
C ASN A 274 -20.43 3.29 -6.99
N ARG A 275 -21.42 3.44 -6.10
CA ARG A 275 -22.84 3.37 -6.49
C ARG A 275 -23.22 4.51 -7.44
N LEU A 276 -22.70 5.71 -7.21
CA LEU A 276 -22.91 6.84 -8.11
C LEU A 276 -22.27 6.63 -9.47
N TYR A 277 -21.06 6.07 -9.52
CA TYR A 277 -20.35 5.77 -10.76
C TYR A 277 -21.13 4.73 -11.57
N LYS A 278 -21.65 3.68 -10.92
CA LYS A 278 -22.50 2.69 -11.60
C LYS A 278 -23.80 3.28 -12.17
N ALA A 279 -24.37 4.29 -11.52
CA ALA A 279 -25.59 4.95 -11.97
C ALA A 279 -25.32 6.02 -13.05
N ASN A 280 -24.25 6.81 -12.90
CA ASN A 280 -23.88 7.89 -13.79
C ASN A 280 -22.34 8.11 -13.78
N PRO A 281 -21.59 7.36 -14.60
CA PRO A 281 -20.13 7.47 -14.68
C PRO A 281 -19.68 8.90 -15.03
N ASN A 282 -20.42 9.57 -15.92
CA ASN A 282 -20.09 10.90 -16.42
C ASN A 282 -20.10 11.95 -15.30
N ALA A 283 -21.10 11.93 -14.42
CA ALA A 283 -21.17 12.87 -13.30
C ALA A 283 -20.00 12.71 -12.33
N VAL A 284 -19.64 11.46 -12.00
CA VAL A 284 -18.50 11.16 -11.13
C VAL A 284 -17.18 11.56 -11.80
N MET A 285 -17.00 11.25 -13.08
CA MET A 285 -15.78 11.63 -13.81
C MET A 285 -15.65 13.14 -14.02
N GLN A 286 -16.75 13.86 -14.20
CA GLN A 286 -16.74 15.33 -14.22
C GLN A 286 -16.26 15.90 -12.88
N ALA A 287 -16.70 15.34 -11.76
CA ALA A 287 -16.20 15.75 -10.43
C ALA A 287 -14.72 15.42 -10.23
N ILE A 288 -14.28 14.22 -10.61
CA ILE A 288 -12.86 13.82 -10.55
C ILE A 288 -11.98 14.69 -11.45
N ASN A 289 -12.49 15.14 -12.59
CA ASN A 289 -11.76 15.99 -13.52
C ASN A 289 -11.59 17.44 -13.03
N LYS A 290 -12.37 17.87 -12.04
CA LYS A 290 -12.19 19.17 -11.39
C LYS A 290 -11.02 19.09 -10.42
N LYS A 291 -10.14 20.09 -10.44
CA LYS A 291 -9.06 20.20 -9.46
C LYS A 291 -9.68 20.43 -8.08
N ALA A 292 -9.42 19.50 -7.17
CA ALA A 292 -9.90 19.60 -5.79
C ALA A 292 -9.33 20.87 -5.13
N GLN A 293 -10.21 21.62 -4.46
CA GLN A 293 -9.82 22.80 -3.70
C GLN A 293 -9.33 22.35 -2.33
N VAL A 294 -8.11 22.75 -1.96
CA VAL A 294 -7.49 22.38 -0.70
C VAL A 294 -7.81 23.48 0.30
N SER A 295 -8.61 23.15 1.30
CA SER A 295 -8.97 24.03 2.41
C SER A 295 -8.95 23.25 3.72
N LYS A 296 -8.78 23.92 4.85
CA LYS A 296 -8.75 23.25 6.17
C LYS A 296 -10.04 22.44 6.42
N SER A 297 -11.20 23.02 6.09
CA SER A 297 -12.50 22.35 6.20
C SER A 297 -12.72 21.25 5.16
N GLY A 298 -11.99 21.29 4.03
CA GLY A 298 -11.97 20.20 3.05
C GLY A 298 -11.12 19.02 3.51
N CYS A 299 -9.97 19.29 4.13
CA CYS A 299 -9.01 18.29 4.59
C CYS A 299 -9.41 17.64 5.93
N PHE A 300 -10.07 18.39 6.83
CA PHE A 300 -10.40 17.92 8.17
C PHE A 300 -11.88 18.12 8.49
N LYS A 301 -12.43 17.22 9.32
CA LYS A 301 -13.70 17.40 10.01
C LYS A 301 -13.55 18.53 11.03
N SER A 302 -14.61 19.34 11.16
CA SER A 302 -14.73 20.39 12.18
C SER A 302 -14.71 19.82 13.58
#